data_AF-X1CQP7-F1
#
_entry.id   AF-X1CQP7-F1
#
_cell.length_a   1.000
_cell.length_b   1.000
_cell.length_c   1.000
_cell.angle_alpha   90.00
_cell.angle_beta   90.00
_cell.angle_gamma   90.00
#
_symmetry.space_group_name_H-M   'P 1'
#
loop_
_entity.id
_entity.type
_entity.pdbx_description
1 polymer ?
#
loop_
_entity_poly.entity_id
_entity_poly.type
_entity_poly.pdbx_seq_one_letter_code
_entity_poly.pdbx_strand_id
1 'polypeptide(L)'
;YGLEMLSKTLIKFGVTGFYVGTWASPIANLRNCYAQLYRYLSKTKTQPGAKLLGGLLEGSFINPRMAGAQNPDYVLEFCTDSFDRIEDKGTIKLANVAPDFGRPSYELTEYLAGKGVVVGAGHSNATCEQIVEATRAGLKYFIHLTNGPTGGSYKPFHGGGAIEAVLKSDELYAEQILDGYHVNPAYVRDILKRKGVDRIIGVTDCLFAAGSDIKQFTSGGVCGVLSESGEYFEVVDVPNTLFSSNLTTDCGFANLLN
;
A
#
# COMPACT_ATOMS: atom_id res chain seq x y z
N TYR A 1 -10.79 12.08 17.24
CA TYR A 1 -11.45 10.87 17.75
C TYR A 1 -11.06 9.63 16.95
N GLY A 2 -11.19 9.60 15.61
CA GLY A 2 -10.86 8.42 14.79
C GLY A 2 -9.44 7.84 14.97
N LEU A 3 -8.38 8.66 14.82
CA LEU A 3 -6.98 8.18 14.97
C LEU A 3 -6.64 7.67 16.38
N GLU A 4 -7.28 8.23 17.41
CA GLU A 4 -7.09 7.78 18.80
C GLU A 4 -7.78 6.43 19.04
N MET A 5 -9.00 6.26 18.50
CA MET A 5 -9.70 4.98 18.51
C MET A 5 -8.86 3.91 17.80
N LEU A 6 -8.36 4.21 16.60
CA LEU A 6 -7.50 3.31 15.84
C LEU A 6 -6.24 2.91 16.65
N SER A 7 -5.54 3.90 17.24
CA SER A 7 -4.35 3.65 18.08
C SER A 7 -4.64 2.69 19.24
N LYS A 8 -5.78 2.84 19.92
CA LYS A 8 -6.19 1.97 21.04
C LYS A 8 -6.69 0.59 20.58
N THR A 9 -7.22 0.48 19.37
CA THR A 9 -7.67 -0.79 18.81
C THR A 9 -6.48 -1.63 18.38
N LEU A 10 -5.54 -1.05 17.64
CA LEU A 10 -4.40 -1.77 17.04
C LEU A 10 -3.52 -2.49 18.07
N ILE A 11 -3.36 -1.95 19.29
CA ILE A 11 -2.59 -2.63 20.35
C ILE A 11 -3.18 -3.98 20.78
N LYS A 12 -4.49 -4.18 20.59
CA LYS A 12 -5.16 -5.45 20.91
C LYS A 12 -4.70 -6.58 19.98
N PHE A 13 -4.15 -6.22 18.81
CA PHE A 13 -3.64 -7.13 17.79
C PHE A 13 -2.11 -7.13 17.72
N GLY A 14 -1.44 -6.67 18.79
CA GLY A 14 0.03 -6.68 18.88
C GLY A 14 0.76 -5.55 18.14
N VAL A 15 0.05 -4.60 17.55
CA VAL A 15 0.66 -3.48 16.82
C VAL A 15 1.14 -2.40 17.79
N THR A 16 2.44 -2.07 17.73
CA THR A 16 3.06 -1.02 18.56
C THR A 16 3.31 0.28 17.81
N GLY A 17 3.38 0.23 16.48
CA GLY A 17 3.48 1.40 15.61
C GLY A 17 2.84 1.12 14.25
N PHE A 18 2.31 2.16 13.61
CA PHE A 18 1.58 2.00 12.35
C PHE A 18 1.63 3.26 11.47
N TYR A 19 1.43 3.05 10.18
CA TYR A 19 1.16 4.10 9.19
C TYR A 19 -0.31 4.02 8.77
N VAL A 20 -0.90 5.16 8.39
CA VAL A 20 -2.26 5.20 7.84
C VAL A 20 -2.22 5.46 6.34
N GLY A 21 -2.81 4.55 5.56
CA GLY A 21 -2.90 4.67 4.10
C GLY A 21 -4.03 5.58 3.64
N THR A 22 -3.81 6.24 2.51
CA THR A 22 -4.88 6.87 1.71
C THR A 22 -5.22 6.03 0.50
N TRP A 23 -6.31 6.41 -0.17
CA TRP A 23 -6.71 5.87 -1.47
C TRP A 23 -6.56 6.97 -2.52
N ALA A 24 -6.66 6.60 -3.80
CA ALA A 24 -6.88 7.54 -4.88
C ALA A 24 -8.09 8.43 -4.51
N SER A 25 -7.86 9.74 -4.46
CA SER A 25 -8.84 10.72 -3.98
C SER A 25 -8.50 12.11 -4.51
N PRO A 26 -9.49 13.02 -4.63
CA PRO A 26 -9.24 14.40 -5.00
C PRO A 26 -8.23 15.06 -4.05
N ILE A 27 -7.37 15.94 -4.59
CA ILE A 27 -6.32 16.64 -3.81
C ILE A 27 -6.88 17.32 -2.56
N ALA A 28 -8.06 17.92 -2.63
CA ALA A 28 -8.70 18.57 -1.48
C ALA A 28 -8.96 17.58 -0.32
N ASN A 29 -9.36 16.34 -0.63
CA ASN A 29 -9.59 15.29 0.36
C ASN A 29 -8.27 14.82 0.97
N LEU A 30 -7.25 14.59 0.13
CA LEU A 30 -5.92 14.19 0.60
C LEU A 30 -5.31 15.27 1.51
N ARG A 31 -5.34 16.55 1.10
CA ARG A 31 -4.91 17.69 1.93
C ARG A 31 -5.61 17.70 3.28
N ASN A 32 -6.93 17.49 3.30
CA ASN A 32 -7.67 17.44 4.55
C ASN A 32 -7.22 16.25 5.42
N CYS A 33 -7.05 15.05 4.86
CA CYS A 33 -6.58 13.87 5.57
C CYS A 33 -5.22 14.11 6.24
N TYR A 34 -4.24 14.60 5.48
CA TYR A 34 -2.90 14.88 5.99
C TYR A 34 -2.87 16.06 6.97
N ALA A 35 -3.75 17.06 6.82
CA ALA A 35 -3.92 18.11 7.83
C ALA A 35 -4.45 17.55 9.16
N GLN A 36 -5.38 16.59 9.14
CA GLN A 36 -5.85 15.92 10.37
C GLN A 36 -4.74 15.06 10.99
N LEU A 37 -3.98 14.35 10.16
CA LEU A 37 -2.83 13.55 10.59
C LEU A 37 -1.78 14.44 11.27
N TYR A 38 -1.43 15.57 10.66
CA TYR A 38 -0.52 16.57 11.23
C TYR A 38 -1.00 17.03 12.61
N ARG A 39 -2.27 17.46 12.73
CA ARG A 39 -2.83 17.90 14.02
C ARG A 39 -2.74 16.83 15.10
N TYR A 40 -2.89 15.56 14.74
CA TYR A 40 -2.74 14.44 15.69
C TYR A 40 -1.28 14.24 16.10
N LEU A 41 -0.36 14.23 15.14
CA LEU A 41 1.08 14.06 15.36
C LEU A 41 1.72 15.23 16.12
N SER A 42 1.20 16.45 15.97
CA SER A 42 1.70 17.65 16.67
C SER A 42 1.27 17.73 18.14
N LYS A 43 0.48 16.78 18.65
CA LYS A 43 0.10 16.78 20.07
C LYS A 43 1.33 16.50 20.94
N THR A 44 1.56 17.36 21.93
CA THR A 44 2.69 17.22 22.86
C THR A 44 2.47 16.17 23.95
N LYS A 45 1.21 15.79 24.21
CA LYS A 45 0.87 14.74 25.16
C LYS A 45 1.04 13.38 24.52
N THR A 46 1.69 12.45 25.25
CA THR A 46 1.72 11.04 24.90
C THR A 46 0.30 10.54 24.69
N GLN A 47 0.04 9.94 23.52
CA GLN A 47 -1.24 9.32 23.21
C GLN A 47 -1.21 7.86 23.67
N PRO A 48 -2.27 7.34 24.31
CA PRO A 48 -2.38 5.92 24.63
C PRO A 48 -2.58 5.08 23.35
N GLY A 49 -2.06 3.86 23.34
CA GLY A 49 -2.19 2.91 22.22
C GLY A 49 -0.95 2.84 21.33
N ALA A 50 -1.14 2.32 20.12
CA ALA A 50 -0.10 2.14 19.13
C ALA A 50 0.39 3.51 18.63
N LYS A 51 1.68 3.62 18.33
CA LYS A 51 2.26 4.88 17.86
C LYS A 51 1.95 5.11 16.38
N LEU A 52 1.24 6.19 16.08
CA LEU A 52 1.10 6.64 14.70
C LEU A 52 2.43 7.21 14.21
N LEU A 53 3.00 6.63 13.16
CA LEU A 53 4.33 6.94 12.63
C LEU A 53 4.30 7.92 11.45
N GLY A 54 3.14 8.07 10.81
CA GLY A 54 2.94 8.92 9.64
C GLY A 54 1.86 8.37 8.73
N GLY A 55 1.81 8.89 7.51
CA GLY A 55 0.90 8.43 6.47
C GLY A 55 1.62 7.72 5.33
N LEU A 56 0.88 6.84 4.67
CA LEU A 56 1.19 6.24 3.39
C LEU A 56 0.31 6.90 2.31
N LEU A 57 0.93 7.58 1.35
CA LEU A 57 0.24 8.09 0.16
C LEU A 57 0.14 6.97 -0.87
N GLU A 58 -0.95 6.20 -0.80
CA GLU A 58 -1.27 5.17 -1.78
C GLU A 58 -2.40 5.63 -2.72
N GLY A 59 -2.37 5.16 -3.97
CA GLY A 59 -3.39 5.39 -4.99
C GLY A 59 -3.24 6.67 -5.82
N SER A 60 -2.44 7.66 -5.39
CA SER A 60 -2.29 8.93 -6.14
C SER A 60 -1.40 8.81 -7.37
N PHE A 61 -0.31 8.05 -7.31
CA PHE A 61 0.66 7.92 -8.41
C PHE A 61 0.77 6.46 -8.86
N ILE A 62 -0.34 5.92 -9.34
CA ILE A 62 -0.45 4.52 -9.79
C ILE A 62 -0.73 4.44 -11.29
N ASN A 63 -0.66 3.24 -11.88
CA ASN A 63 -1.22 3.03 -13.21
C ASN A 63 -2.75 2.90 -13.12
N PRO A 64 -3.54 3.77 -13.78
CA PRO A 64 -5.01 3.68 -13.76
C PRO A 64 -5.57 2.36 -14.28
N ARG A 65 -4.85 1.67 -15.17
CA ARG A 65 -5.23 0.33 -15.68
C ARG A 65 -5.02 -0.78 -14.66
N MET A 66 -4.28 -0.48 -13.59
CA MET A 66 -3.93 -1.40 -12.51
C MET A 66 -4.58 -0.97 -11.20
N ALA A 67 -5.67 -0.20 -11.26
CA ALA A 67 -6.26 0.47 -10.11
C ALA A 67 -6.84 -0.51 -9.05
N GLY A 68 -7.36 -1.66 -9.46
CA GLY A 68 -8.04 -2.56 -8.52
C GLY A 68 -9.20 -1.84 -7.82
N ALA A 69 -9.16 -1.78 -6.49
CA ALA A 69 -10.15 -1.04 -5.68
C ALA A 69 -9.90 0.49 -5.61
N GLN A 70 -8.90 1.02 -6.30
CA GLN A 70 -8.64 2.46 -6.40
C GLN A 70 -9.51 3.08 -7.51
N ASN A 71 -9.93 4.34 -7.33
CA ASN A 71 -10.63 5.06 -8.39
C ASN A 71 -9.63 5.64 -9.40
N PRO A 72 -9.62 5.19 -10.67
CA PRO A 72 -8.66 5.64 -11.68
C PRO A 72 -8.80 7.13 -12.03
N ASP A 73 -9.97 7.73 -11.82
CA ASP A 73 -10.21 9.16 -12.13
C ASP A 73 -9.50 10.11 -11.14
N TYR A 74 -9.01 9.57 -10.02
CA TYR A 74 -8.30 10.33 -9.00
C TYR A 74 -6.78 10.12 -9.02
N VAL A 75 -6.26 9.43 -10.04
CA VAL A 75 -4.82 9.33 -10.28
C VAL A 75 -4.29 10.68 -10.73
N LEU A 76 -3.16 11.08 -10.15
CA LEU A 76 -2.52 12.36 -10.39
C LEU A 76 -1.38 12.23 -11.40
N GLU A 77 -0.98 13.36 -11.97
CA GLU A 77 0.21 13.43 -12.80
C GLU A 77 1.47 13.14 -11.97
N PHE A 78 2.40 12.37 -12.53
CA PHE A 78 3.67 11.99 -11.93
C PHE A 78 4.66 13.17 -11.95
N CYS A 79 4.38 14.19 -11.16
CA CYS A 79 5.21 15.39 -11.04
C CYS A 79 5.24 15.91 -9.59
N THR A 80 6.26 16.70 -9.27
CA THR A 80 6.49 17.20 -7.90
C THR A 80 5.39 18.17 -7.45
N ASP A 81 4.83 18.98 -8.36
CA ASP A 81 3.72 19.89 -8.07
C ASP A 81 2.47 19.15 -7.56
N SER A 82 2.12 18.02 -8.18
CA SER A 82 1.02 17.18 -7.71
C SER A 82 1.19 16.75 -6.25
N PHE A 83 2.40 16.34 -5.86
CA PHE A 83 2.69 15.96 -4.48
C PHE A 83 2.66 17.17 -3.53
N ASP A 84 3.29 18.28 -3.90
CA ASP A 84 3.37 19.48 -3.06
C ASP A 84 1.98 20.11 -2.83
N ARG A 85 1.05 19.89 -3.76
CA ARG A 85 -0.36 20.25 -3.58
C ARG A 85 -1.09 19.38 -2.55
N ILE A 86 -0.59 18.21 -2.19
CA ILE A 86 -1.20 17.33 -1.18
C ILE A 86 -0.70 17.67 0.23
N GLU A 87 0.61 17.81 0.41
CA GLU A 87 1.22 17.81 1.74
C GLU A 87 2.51 18.63 1.82
N ASP A 88 2.61 19.52 2.81
CA ASP A 88 3.77 20.39 3.02
C ASP A 88 4.36 20.28 4.45
N LYS A 89 3.88 19.34 5.28
CA LYS A 89 4.23 19.23 6.71
C LYS A 89 5.10 18.03 7.07
N GLY A 90 5.52 17.22 6.10
CA GLY A 90 6.32 16.02 6.30
C GLY A 90 5.62 14.89 7.06
N THR A 91 4.29 14.82 6.98
CA THR A 91 3.45 13.76 7.56
C THR A 91 3.38 12.51 6.70
N ILE A 92 3.56 12.63 5.38
CA ILE A 92 3.76 11.49 4.48
C ILE A 92 5.15 10.93 4.75
N LYS A 93 5.20 9.65 5.11
CA LYS A 93 6.44 8.91 5.35
C LYS A 93 6.67 7.80 4.35
N LEU A 94 5.59 7.29 3.78
CA LEU A 94 5.57 6.26 2.75
C LEU A 94 4.77 6.77 1.54
N ALA A 95 5.16 6.41 0.32
CA ALA A 95 4.38 6.74 -0.87
C ALA A 95 4.43 5.62 -1.91
N ASN A 96 3.32 5.43 -2.62
CA ASN A 96 3.23 4.57 -3.79
C ASN A 96 3.50 5.39 -5.06
N VAL A 97 4.52 5.01 -5.83
CA VAL A 97 4.79 5.55 -7.17
C VAL A 97 5.00 4.39 -8.14
N ALA A 98 4.12 4.26 -9.13
CA ALA A 98 4.18 3.23 -10.16
C ALA A 98 5.28 3.56 -11.22
N PRO A 99 6.29 2.67 -11.42
CA PRO A 99 7.44 2.95 -12.29
C PRO A 99 7.19 2.98 -13.80
N ASP A 100 6.03 2.50 -14.24
CA ASP A 100 5.71 2.24 -15.64
C ASP A 100 5.48 3.50 -16.49
N PHE A 101 5.53 4.68 -15.86
CA PHE A 101 5.51 5.98 -16.53
C PHE A 101 6.93 6.47 -16.90
N GLY A 102 7.98 5.71 -16.58
CA GLY A 102 9.35 6.03 -16.98
C GLY A 102 9.87 7.27 -16.26
N ARG A 103 10.54 8.17 -17.01
CA ARG A 103 11.30 9.30 -16.45
C ARG A 103 10.51 10.16 -15.44
N PRO A 104 9.25 10.59 -15.69
CA PRO A 104 8.46 11.32 -14.71
C PRO A 104 8.29 10.59 -13.36
N SER A 105 8.04 9.27 -13.39
CA SER A 105 7.91 8.47 -12.17
C SER A 105 9.22 8.35 -11.39
N TYR A 106 10.35 8.28 -12.10
CA TYR A 106 11.68 8.20 -11.49
C TYR A 106 12.07 9.53 -10.85
N GLU A 107 11.82 10.65 -11.53
CA GLU A 107 12.07 11.99 -10.99
C GLU A 107 11.20 12.29 -9.76
N LEU A 108 9.93 11.86 -9.77
CA LEU A 108 9.08 11.94 -8.59
C LEU A 108 9.62 11.05 -7.46
N THR A 109 10.08 9.83 -7.77
CA THR A 109 10.69 8.93 -6.78
C THR A 109 11.93 9.56 -6.13
N GLU A 110 12.84 10.12 -6.93
CA GLU A 110 14.04 10.83 -6.46
C GLU A 110 13.68 12.03 -5.57
N TYR A 111 12.69 12.82 -6.00
CA TYR A 111 12.20 13.97 -5.24
C TYR A 111 11.67 13.58 -3.86
N LEU A 112 10.81 12.56 -3.81
CA LEU A 112 10.22 12.06 -2.57
C LEU A 112 11.28 11.44 -1.65
N ALA A 113 12.19 10.66 -2.20
CA ALA A 113 13.33 10.10 -1.46
C ALA A 113 14.21 11.21 -0.87
N GLY A 114 14.48 12.28 -1.63
CA GLY A 114 15.21 13.47 -1.15
C GLY A 114 14.50 14.22 -0.02
N LYS A 115 13.17 14.10 0.08
CA LYS A 115 12.35 14.62 1.19
C LYS A 115 12.28 13.67 2.40
N GLY A 116 12.94 12.51 2.33
CA GLY A 116 12.90 11.50 3.39
C GLY A 116 11.63 10.64 3.41
N VAL A 117 10.88 10.60 2.30
CA VAL A 117 9.76 9.67 2.10
C VAL A 117 10.31 8.35 1.55
N VAL A 118 9.91 7.23 2.14
CA VAL A 118 10.25 5.90 1.62
C VAL A 118 9.27 5.55 0.50
N VAL A 119 9.77 5.45 -0.72
CA VAL A 119 8.93 5.20 -1.90
C VAL A 119 8.85 3.71 -2.20
N GLY A 120 7.63 3.22 -2.42
CA GLY A 120 7.32 1.87 -2.87
C GLY A 120 6.51 1.86 -4.16
N ALA A 121 6.46 0.71 -4.81
CA ALA A 121 5.74 0.49 -6.06
C ALA A 121 4.64 -0.56 -5.89
N GLY A 122 3.54 -0.39 -6.59
CA GLY A 122 2.34 -1.22 -6.54
C GLY A 122 1.35 -0.65 -7.54
N HIS A 123 0.27 -1.38 -7.87
CA HIS A 123 -0.69 -0.94 -8.90
C HIS A 123 0.02 -0.53 -10.19
N SER A 124 0.91 -1.39 -10.67
CA SER A 124 1.86 -1.07 -11.74
C SER A 124 1.96 -2.20 -12.76
N ASN A 125 2.06 -1.80 -14.01
CA ASN A 125 2.39 -2.65 -15.15
C ASN A 125 3.84 -2.40 -15.59
N ALA A 126 4.75 -2.30 -14.63
CA ALA A 126 6.18 -2.10 -14.87
C ALA A 126 6.88 -3.37 -15.35
N THR A 127 7.73 -3.21 -16.35
CA THR A 127 8.70 -4.25 -16.72
C THR A 127 9.76 -4.41 -15.64
N CYS A 128 10.50 -5.50 -15.71
CA CYS A 128 11.65 -5.68 -14.82
C CYS A 128 12.68 -4.55 -14.94
N GLU A 129 12.97 -4.05 -16.13
CA GLU A 129 13.92 -2.95 -16.32
C GLU A 129 13.43 -1.65 -15.67
N GLN A 130 12.13 -1.35 -15.77
CA GLN A 130 11.56 -0.15 -15.15
C GLN A 130 11.67 -0.18 -13.62
N ILE A 131 11.50 -1.35 -13.01
CA ILE A 131 11.70 -1.52 -11.56
C ILE A 131 13.17 -1.32 -11.19
N VAL A 132 14.12 -1.80 -12.01
CA VAL A 132 15.55 -1.59 -11.78
C VAL A 132 15.90 -0.10 -11.86
N GLU A 133 15.40 0.62 -12.85
CA GLU A 133 15.63 2.07 -12.94
C GLU A 133 14.98 2.82 -11.76
N ALA A 134 13.76 2.46 -11.36
CA ALA A 134 13.13 3.03 -10.18
C ALA A 134 13.89 2.73 -8.88
N THR A 135 14.52 1.55 -8.77
CA THR A 135 15.39 1.21 -7.63
C THR A 135 16.58 2.16 -7.55
N ARG A 136 17.21 2.47 -8.70
CA ARG A 136 18.29 3.46 -8.79
C ARG A 136 17.82 4.88 -8.42
N ALA A 137 16.58 5.21 -8.76
CA ALA A 137 15.92 6.47 -8.39
C ALA A 137 15.53 6.56 -6.90
N GLY A 138 15.62 5.45 -6.15
CA GLY A 138 15.38 5.44 -4.70
C GLY A 138 14.19 4.60 -4.23
N LEU A 139 13.55 3.83 -5.11
CA LEU A 139 12.51 2.86 -4.75
C LEU A 139 13.04 1.83 -3.73
N LYS A 140 12.27 1.51 -2.69
CA LYS A 140 12.71 0.63 -1.59
C LYS A 140 11.88 -0.61 -1.37
N TYR A 141 10.63 -0.65 -1.83
CA TYR A 141 9.76 -1.79 -1.58
C TYR A 141 8.68 -1.92 -2.64
N PHE A 142 8.06 -3.09 -2.71
CA PHE A 142 6.85 -3.31 -3.47
C PHE A 142 5.67 -3.54 -2.53
N ILE A 143 4.64 -2.72 -2.68
CA ILE A 143 3.41 -2.70 -1.89
C ILE A 143 2.60 -3.95 -2.23
N HIS A 144 2.12 -4.64 -1.19
CA HIS A 144 1.32 -5.89 -1.24
C HIS A 144 1.63 -6.80 -2.45
N LEU A 145 2.92 -7.06 -2.72
CA LEU A 145 3.42 -7.77 -3.92
C LEU A 145 2.53 -8.94 -4.33
N THR A 146 2.20 -8.97 -5.63
CA THR A 146 1.21 -9.84 -6.31
C THR A 146 -0.24 -9.34 -6.30
N ASN A 147 -0.55 -8.34 -5.47
CA ASN A 147 -1.84 -7.65 -5.43
C ASN A 147 -1.75 -6.25 -6.06
N GLY A 148 -2.91 -5.57 -6.17
CA GLY A 148 -3.05 -4.31 -6.91
C GLY A 148 -2.61 -4.51 -8.36
N PRO A 149 -3.52 -4.92 -9.27
CA PRO A 149 -3.22 -5.65 -10.51
C PRO A 149 -1.78 -5.42 -10.99
N THR A 150 -0.94 -6.45 -10.91
CA THR A 150 0.48 -6.33 -11.27
C THR A 150 0.71 -6.96 -12.64
N GLY A 151 1.48 -6.28 -13.51
CA GLY A 151 1.72 -6.75 -14.88
C GLY A 151 2.27 -8.18 -14.93
N GLY A 152 1.51 -9.12 -15.49
CA GLY A 152 1.77 -10.55 -15.37
C GLY A 152 2.34 -11.25 -16.62
N SER A 153 2.53 -10.55 -17.74
CA SER A 153 3.00 -11.19 -18.97
C SER A 153 4.05 -10.35 -19.70
N TYR A 154 5.31 -10.57 -19.30
CA TYR A 154 6.47 -10.13 -20.06
C TYR A 154 7.24 -11.33 -20.56
N LYS A 155 7.89 -11.20 -21.71
CA LYS A 155 8.70 -12.29 -22.26
C LYS A 155 9.89 -12.58 -21.34
N PRO A 156 10.19 -13.85 -21.02
CA PRO A 156 11.28 -14.20 -20.09
C PRO A 156 12.66 -13.63 -20.47
N PHE A 157 12.94 -13.45 -21.77
CA PHE A 157 14.20 -12.87 -22.24
C PHE A 157 14.35 -11.36 -21.98
N HIS A 158 13.27 -10.68 -21.58
CA HIS A 158 13.28 -9.30 -21.05
C HIS A 158 13.27 -9.27 -19.51
N GLY A 159 13.64 -10.37 -18.85
CA GLY A 159 13.77 -10.38 -17.38
C GLY A 159 12.46 -10.37 -16.59
N GLY A 160 11.30 -10.39 -17.24
CA GLY A 160 9.98 -10.50 -16.60
C GLY A 160 9.36 -9.15 -16.25
N GLY A 161 8.42 -9.17 -15.30
CA GLY A 161 7.72 -8.00 -14.80
C GLY A 161 8.18 -7.59 -13.41
N ALA A 162 7.31 -6.87 -12.71
CA ALA A 162 7.60 -6.41 -11.36
C ALA A 162 7.83 -7.56 -10.36
N ILE A 163 7.11 -8.68 -10.48
CA ILE A 163 7.28 -9.83 -9.59
C ILE A 163 8.70 -10.39 -9.72
N GLU A 164 9.19 -10.65 -10.93
CA GLU A 164 10.55 -11.15 -11.14
C GLU A 164 11.61 -10.16 -10.66
N ALA A 165 11.41 -8.87 -10.90
CA ALA A 165 12.34 -7.82 -10.49
C ALA A 165 12.46 -7.72 -8.97
N VAL A 166 11.33 -7.76 -8.27
CA VAL A 166 11.29 -7.67 -6.81
C VAL A 166 11.88 -8.94 -6.18
N LEU A 167 11.53 -10.12 -6.69
CA LEU A 167 12.01 -11.39 -6.13
C LEU A 167 13.51 -11.61 -6.30
N LYS A 168 14.15 -11.03 -7.33
CA LYS A 168 15.61 -11.16 -7.55
C LYS A 168 16.45 -10.06 -6.93
N SER A 169 15.85 -8.96 -6.50
CA SER A 169 16.58 -7.79 -5.99
C SER A 169 16.90 -7.95 -4.50
N ASP A 170 18.15 -7.73 -4.08
CA ASP A 170 18.51 -7.70 -2.65
C ASP A 170 18.26 -6.32 -2.00
N GLU A 171 17.92 -5.31 -2.82
CA GLU A 171 17.74 -3.91 -2.42
C GLU A 171 16.28 -3.58 -2.07
N LEU A 172 15.33 -4.32 -2.64
CA LEU A 172 13.91 -4.09 -2.44
C LEU A 172 13.35 -4.97 -1.33
N TYR A 173 12.40 -4.45 -0.56
CA TYR A 173 11.53 -5.26 0.28
C TYR A 173 10.26 -5.65 -0.49
N ALA A 174 9.63 -6.75 -0.10
CA ALA A 174 8.34 -7.15 -0.64
C ALA A 174 7.31 -7.23 0.49
N GLU A 175 6.23 -6.46 0.37
CA GLU A 175 5.11 -6.57 1.28
C GLU A 175 4.24 -7.79 0.91
N GLN A 176 3.68 -8.46 1.91
CA GLN A 176 2.78 -9.60 1.74
C GLN A 176 1.57 -9.46 2.67
N ILE A 177 0.38 -9.61 2.12
CA ILE A 177 -0.88 -9.75 2.88
C ILE A 177 -1.07 -11.23 3.20
N LEU A 178 -1.08 -11.56 4.49
CA LEU A 178 -1.02 -12.94 5.00
C LEU A 178 -2.39 -13.46 5.45
N ASP A 179 -3.45 -13.20 4.68
CA ASP A 179 -4.82 -13.62 5.01
C ASP A 179 -5.26 -14.93 4.32
N GLY A 180 -4.50 -15.38 3.31
CA GLY A 180 -4.84 -16.56 2.52
C GLY A 180 -5.85 -16.30 1.38
N TYR A 181 -6.36 -15.08 1.27
CA TYR A 181 -7.32 -14.65 0.23
C TYR A 181 -6.66 -13.80 -0.84
N HIS A 182 -5.82 -12.84 -0.43
CA HIS A 182 -5.02 -12.03 -1.34
C HIS A 182 -3.96 -12.89 -2.02
N VAL A 183 -3.30 -13.75 -1.24
CA VAL A 183 -2.24 -14.63 -1.72
C VAL A 183 -2.44 -16.02 -1.16
N ASN A 184 -2.48 -17.02 -2.03
CA ASN A 184 -2.53 -18.41 -1.60
C ASN A 184 -1.32 -18.74 -0.69
N PRO A 185 -1.49 -19.41 0.45
CA PRO A 185 -0.38 -19.71 1.37
C PRO A 185 0.80 -20.46 0.74
N ALA A 186 0.55 -21.34 -0.24
CA ALA A 186 1.63 -22.00 -0.98
C ALA A 186 2.47 -20.99 -1.78
N TYR A 187 1.83 -19.99 -2.36
CA TYR A 187 2.52 -18.94 -3.12
C TYR A 187 3.28 -17.97 -2.21
N VAL A 188 2.73 -17.66 -1.03
CA VAL A 188 3.48 -16.94 0.03
C VAL A 188 4.76 -17.70 0.38
N ARG A 189 4.67 -19.02 0.62
CA ARG A 189 5.85 -19.85 0.95
C ARG A 189 6.89 -19.84 -0.17
N ASP A 190 6.49 -19.81 -1.43
CA ASP A 190 7.41 -19.70 -2.58
C ASP A 190 8.08 -18.33 -2.65
N ILE A 191 7.33 -17.25 -2.41
CA ILE A 191 7.87 -15.89 -2.31
C ILE A 191 8.90 -15.80 -1.19
N LEU A 192 8.58 -16.30 0.01
CA LEU A 192 9.49 -16.33 1.16
C LEU A 192 10.79 -17.09 0.86
N LYS A 193 10.69 -18.25 0.21
CA LYS A 193 11.87 -19.05 -0.18
C LYS A 193 12.76 -18.33 -1.17
N ARG A 194 12.18 -17.62 -2.14
CA ARG A 194 12.94 -16.91 -3.18
C ARG A 194 13.53 -15.60 -2.67
N LYS A 195 12.76 -14.85 -1.90
CA LYS A 195 13.12 -13.49 -1.44
C LYS A 195 13.96 -13.47 -0.17
N GLY A 196 13.79 -14.48 0.68
CA GLY A 196 14.34 -14.51 2.03
C GLY A 196 13.48 -13.73 3.01
N VAL A 197 13.39 -14.24 4.24
CA VAL A 197 12.54 -13.68 5.30
C VAL A 197 12.95 -12.26 5.71
N ASP A 198 14.24 -11.92 5.61
CA ASP A 198 14.79 -10.61 6.00
C ASP A 198 14.41 -9.46 5.04
N ARG A 199 13.78 -9.79 3.90
CA ARG A 199 13.35 -8.82 2.89
C ARG A 199 11.85 -8.86 2.62
N ILE A 200 11.10 -9.46 3.54
CA ILE A 200 9.64 -9.54 3.48
C ILE A 200 9.05 -8.71 4.61
N ILE A 201 7.98 -7.97 4.31
CA ILE A 201 7.23 -7.17 5.27
C ILE A 201 5.80 -7.72 5.29
N GLY A 202 5.40 -8.31 6.42
CA GLY A 202 3.98 -8.68 6.61
C GLY A 202 3.16 -7.42 6.82
N VAL A 203 2.15 -7.20 5.97
CA VAL A 203 1.21 -6.08 6.09
C VAL A 203 -0.21 -6.61 6.25
N THR A 204 -1.05 -5.86 6.96
CA THR A 204 -2.47 -6.18 6.98
C THR A 204 -3.15 -5.68 5.71
N ASP A 205 -2.79 -4.48 5.24
CA ASP A 205 -3.61 -3.72 4.28
C ASP A 205 -5.08 -3.72 4.70
N CYS A 206 -5.35 -3.55 6.00
CA CYS A 206 -6.70 -3.57 6.54
C CYS A 206 -7.33 -2.18 6.49
N LEU A 207 -8.64 -2.13 6.36
CA LEU A 207 -9.42 -0.91 6.38
C LEU A 207 -10.25 -0.75 7.66
N PHE A 208 -10.89 0.40 7.82
CA PHE A 208 -11.65 0.74 9.03
C PHE A 208 -12.83 -0.20 9.34
N ALA A 209 -13.32 -0.95 8.36
CA ALA A 209 -14.35 -1.96 8.56
C ALA A 209 -13.80 -3.31 9.08
N ALA A 210 -12.48 -3.53 9.05
CA ALA A 210 -11.88 -4.79 9.48
C ALA A 210 -12.16 -5.05 10.97
N GLY A 211 -12.64 -6.24 11.29
CA GLY A 211 -13.03 -6.63 12.66
C GLY A 211 -14.21 -5.81 13.24
N SER A 212 -15.05 -5.20 12.39
CA SER A 212 -16.23 -4.43 12.79
C SER A 212 -17.54 -5.02 12.24
N ASP A 213 -18.67 -4.43 12.63
CA ASP A 213 -20.00 -4.80 12.11
C ASP A 213 -20.33 -4.16 10.75
N ILE A 214 -19.42 -3.35 10.20
CA ILE A 214 -19.62 -2.69 8.89
C ILE A 214 -19.53 -3.76 7.79
N LYS A 215 -20.63 -3.95 7.06
CA LYS A 215 -20.71 -4.91 5.95
C LYS A 215 -20.59 -4.26 4.57
N GLN A 216 -20.86 -2.97 4.45
CA GLN A 216 -20.77 -2.24 3.20
C GLN A 216 -20.32 -0.80 3.48
N PHE A 217 -19.50 -0.26 2.60
CA PHE A 217 -18.97 1.09 2.73
C PHE A 217 -18.61 1.69 1.36
N THR A 218 -18.31 2.99 1.34
CA THR A 218 -17.77 3.68 0.17
C THR A 218 -16.51 4.43 0.56
N SER A 219 -15.45 4.29 -0.23
CA SER A 219 -14.16 4.97 -0.03
C SER A 219 -13.53 5.27 -1.39
N GLY A 220 -13.00 6.48 -1.57
CA GLY A 220 -12.46 6.91 -2.87
C GLY A 220 -13.47 6.91 -4.02
N GLY A 221 -14.78 6.88 -3.74
CA GLY A 221 -15.83 6.72 -4.75
C GLY A 221 -16.07 5.27 -5.19
N VAL A 222 -15.40 4.29 -4.58
CA VAL A 222 -15.58 2.86 -4.82
C VAL A 222 -16.38 2.25 -3.68
N CYS A 223 -17.34 1.38 -4.00
CA CYS A 223 -18.18 0.69 -3.03
C CYS A 223 -17.58 -0.68 -2.69
N GLY A 224 -17.36 -0.95 -1.41
CA GLY A 224 -16.87 -2.23 -0.90
C GLY A 224 -17.93 -2.95 -0.08
N VAL A 225 -17.93 -4.27 -0.15
CA VAL A 225 -18.83 -5.15 0.62
C VAL A 225 -18.05 -6.30 1.23
N LEU A 226 -18.46 -6.75 2.42
CA LEU A 226 -17.93 -7.96 3.04
C LEU A 226 -18.48 -9.17 2.28
N SER A 227 -17.58 -10.08 1.89
CA SER A 227 -17.94 -11.37 1.28
C SER A 227 -18.94 -12.15 2.12
N GLU A 228 -19.69 -13.05 1.47
CA GLU A 228 -20.68 -13.90 2.15
C GLU A 228 -20.06 -14.78 3.24
N SER A 229 -18.79 -15.19 3.08
CA SER A 229 -18.05 -15.93 4.10
C SER A 229 -17.65 -15.08 5.30
N GLY A 230 -17.62 -13.76 5.16
CA GLY A 230 -17.17 -12.83 6.20
C GLY A 230 -15.65 -12.63 6.27
N GLU A 231 -14.90 -13.19 5.32
CA GLU A 231 -13.45 -13.34 5.44
C GLU A 231 -12.65 -12.23 4.74
N TYR A 232 -13.16 -11.70 3.64
CA TYR A 232 -12.53 -10.61 2.88
C TYR A 232 -13.55 -9.59 2.38
N PHE A 233 -13.08 -8.42 1.98
CA PHE A 233 -13.88 -7.38 1.32
C PHE A 233 -13.66 -7.41 -0.19
N GLU A 234 -14.70 -7.13 -0.96
CA GLU A 234 -14.66 -7.05 -2.42
C GLU A 234 -15.37 -5.80 -2.94
N VAL A 235 -14.98 -5.38 -4.14
CA VAL A 235 -15.62 -4.25 -4.82
C VAL A 235 -16.96 -4.69 -5.38
N VAL A 236 -18.00 -3.94 -5.06
CA VAL A 236 -19.36 -4.18 -5.58
C VAL A 236 -19.35 -4.08 -7.11
N ASP A 237 -19.99 -5.05 -7.77
CA ASP A 237 -20.13 -5.15 -9.23
C ASP A 237 -18.81 -5.30 -10.02
N VAL A 238 -17.67 -5.59 -9.35
CA VAL A 238 -16.38 -5.86 -10.02
C VAL A 238 -15.85 -7.24 -9.60
N PRO A 239 -16.14 -8.29 -10.39
CA PRO A 239 -15.79 -9.67 -10.03
C PRO A 239 -14.31 -9.86 -9.69
N ASN A 240 -14.02 -10.63 -8.64
CA ASN A 240 -12.68 -10.98 -8.17
C ASN A 240 -11.77 -9.78 -7.83
N THR A 241 -12.33 -8.60 -7.56
CA THR A 241 -11.56 -7.44 -7.10
C THR A 241 -11.71 -7.29 -5.60
N LEU A 242 -10.66 -7.66 -4.87
CA LEU A 242 -10.59 -7.45 -3.42
C LEU A 242 -10.49 -5.96 -3.10
N PHE A 243 -11.06 -5.55 -1.97
CA PHE A 243 -11.01 -4.19 -1.47
C PHE A 243 -10.35 -4.18 -0.10
N SER A 244 -9.00 -4.26 -0.08
CA SER A 244 -8.22 -4.34 1.16
C SER A 244 -8.64 -5.59 1.97
N SER A 245 -8.04 -5.83 3.13
CA SER A 245 -8.26 -7.04 3.92
C SER A 245 -9.17 -6.82 5.14
N ASN A 246 -9.69 -7.94 5.65
CA ASN A 246 -10.26 -8.04 6.99
C ASN A 246 -9.23 -8.58 8.02
N LEU A 247 -7.93 -8.49 7.69
CA LEU A 247 -6.84 -9.11 8.45
C LEU A 247 -6.41 -8.27 9.66
N THR A 248 -6.19 -8.93 10.79
CA THR A 248 -5.45 -8.37 11.93
C THR A 248 -4.02 -8.92 11.96
N THR A 249 -3.09 -8.15 12.53
CA THR A 249 -1.66 -8.49 12.51
C THR A 249 -1.35 -9.84 13.18
N ASP A 250 -1.97 -10.13 14.32
CA ASP A 250 -1.86 -11.40 15.03
C ASP A 250 -2.34 -12.59 14.20
N CYS A 251 -3.47 -12.46 13.51
CA CYS A 251 -3.95 -13.48 12.57
C CYS A 251 -2.99 -13.67 11.39
N GLY A 252 -2.44 -12.59 10.83
CA GLY A 252 -1.47 -12.68 9.74
C GLY A 252 -0.21 -13.46 10.11
N PHE A 253 0.33 -13.23 11.31
CA PHE A 253 1.45 -14.01 11.82
C PHE A 253 1.06 -15.47 12.12
N ALA A 254 -0.12 -15.70 12.70
CA ALA A 254 -0.61 -17.06 12.94
C ALA A 254 -0.74 -17.86 11.64
N ASN A 255 -1.26 -17.24 10.57
CA ASN A 255 -1.41 -17.87 9.25
C ASN A 255 -0.07 -18.29 8.64
N LEU A 256 1.01 -17.58 8.94
CA LEU A 256 2.35 -17.95 8.46
C LEU A 256 2.91 -19.21 9.15
N LEU A 257 2.48 -19.46 10.38
CA LEU A 257 2.97 -20.58 11.20
C LEU A 257 2.20 -21.89 10.96
N ASN A 258 1.01 -21.81 10.36
CA ASN A 258 0.13 -22.94 10.05
C ASN A 258 0.26 -23.41 8.58
#